data_AF-A0AAW3MNY5-F1
#
_entry.id   AF-A0AAW3MNY5-F1
#
_cell.length_a   1.000
_cell.length_b   1.000
_cell.length_c   1.000
_cell.angle_alpha   90.00
_cell.angle_beta   90.00
_cell.angle_gamma   90.00
#
_symmetry.space_group_name_H-M   'P 1'
#
loop_
_entity.id
_entity.type
_entity.pdbx_description
1 polymer ?
#
loop_
_entity_poly.entity_id
_entity_poly.type
_entity_poly.pdbx_seq_one_letter_code
_entity_poly.pdbx_strand_id
1 'polypeptide(L)'
;MKAARMAALFVAATLSLGIAAQAAHAQGKTRAQVVDELKQAQHDGVVPASKTQYPATTGIVTRNKELHGISVHAGDASPQADRHDNLAGR
;
A
#
# COMPACT_ATOMS: atom_id res chain seq x y z
N MET A 1 -24.25 32.61 40.18
CA MET A 1 -23.90 33.34 38.94
C MET A 1 -22.42 33.25 38.52
N LYS A 2 -21.45 33.00 39.42
CA LYS A 2 -20.01 32.96 39.06
C LYS A 2 -19.53 31.60 38.51
N ALA A 3 -20.05 30.50 39.04
CA ALA A 3 -19.69 29.14 38.60
C ALA A 3 -20.12 28.83 37.15
N ALA A 4 -21.30 29.31 36.73
CA ALA A 4 -21.79 29.13 35.36
C ALA A 4 -20.92 29.86 34.31
N ARG A 5 -20.31 31.00 34.67
CA ARG A 5 -19.40 31.74 33.81
C ARG A 5 -18.04 31.05 33.67
N MET A 6 -17.56 30.38 34.73
CA MET A 6 -16.32 29.59 34.69
C MET A 6 -16.50 28.29 33.89
N ALA A 7 -17.68 27.64 33.99
CA ALA A 7 -18.01 26.47 33.18
C ALA A 7 -18.09 26.81 31.68
N ALA A 8 -18.67 27.96 31.32
CA ALA A 8 -18.74 28.42 29.93
C ALA A 8 -17.35 28.72 29.33
N LEU A 9 -16.40 29.22 30.13
CA LEU A 9 -15.02 29.48 29.68
C LEU A 9 -14.22 28.18 29.47
N PHE A 10 -14.47 27.14 30.27
CA PHE A 10 -13.85 25.83 30.07
C PHE A 10 -14.37 25.11 28.83
N VAL A 11 -15.66 25.22 28.51
CA VAL A 11 -16.26 24.62 27.30
C VAL A 11 -15.77 25.33 26.02
N ALA A 12 -15.52 26.64 26.06
CA ALA A 12 -14.98 27.37 24.91
C ALA A 12 -13.51 27.02 24.61
N ALA A 13 -12.70 26.71 25.63
CA ALA A 13 -11.28 26.40 25.49
C ALA A 13 -10.99 24.99 24.95
N THR A 14 -11.91 24.03 25.12
CA THR A 14 -11.74 22.66 24.60
C THR A 14 -12.19 22.51 23.14
N LEU A 15 -13.02 23.43 22.62
CA LEU A 15 -13.42 23.41 21.21
C LEU A 15 -12.33 23.92 20.25
N SER A 16 -11.28 24.57 20.74
CA SER A 16 -10.25 25.21 19.89
C SER A 16 -9.19 24.24 19.37
N LEU A 17 -9.14 23.00 19.87
CA LEU A 17 -8.14 21.99 19.48
C LEU A 17 -8.57 21.10 18.29
N GLY A 18 -9.71 21.38 17.66
CA GLY A 18 -10.33 20.45 16.70
C GLY A 18 -10.07 20.72 15.20
N ILE A 19 -9.36 21.78 14.82
CA ILE A 19 -9.37 22.26 13.41
C ILE A 19 -8.04 22.14 12.65
N ALA A 20 -7.08 21.38 13.19
CA ALA A 20 -5.83 21.09 12.49
C ALA A 20 -5.74 19.64 12.01
N ALA A 21 -6.84 19.06 11.54
CA ALA A 21 -6.79 17.95 10.59
C ALA A 21 -6.65 18.53 9.17
N GLN A 22 -5.65 19.41 8.93
CA GLN A 22 -5.27 19.73 7.57
C GLN A 22 -4.74 18.45 6.96
N ALA A 23 -5.48 17.97 5.96
CA ALA A 23 -5.19 16.82 5.13
C ALA A 23 -3.70 16.56 5.07
N ALA A 24 -3.29 15.40 5.59
CA ALA A 24 -2.03 14.81 5.17
C ALA A 24 -2.18 14.58 3.67
N HIS A 25 -1.78 15.58 2.89
CA HIS A 25 -1.35 15.38 1.53
C HIS A 25 -0.11 14.51 1.66
N ALA A 26 -0.33 13.20 1.89
CA ALA A 26 0.69 12.20 1.73
C ALA A 26 1.29 12.50 0.35
N GLN A 27 2.55 12.92 0.31
CA GLN A 27 3.23 13.11 -0.95
C GLN A 27 2.98 11.84 -1.74
N GLY A 28 2.24 11.98 -2.85
CA GLY A 28 1.84 10.83 -3.65
C GLY A 28 3.10 10.04 -4.00
N LYS A 29 2.99 8.71 -3.99
CA LYS A 29 4.11 7.85 -4.35
C LYS A 29 4.66 8.32 -5.69
N THR A 30 5.97 8.52 -5.75
CA THR A 30 6.64 8.83 -7.01
C THR A 30 6.39 7.68 -7.99
N ARG A 31 6.47 7.96 -9.30
CA ARG A 31 6.33 6.92 -10.32
C ARG A 31 7.30 5.75 -10.09
N ALA A 32 8.51 6.04 -9.62
CA ALA A 32 9.51 5.03 -9.28
C ALA A 32 9.01 4.13 -8.14
N GLN A 33 8.52 4.71 -7.05
CA GLN A 33 7.97 3.96 -5.92
C GLN A 33 6.76 3.10 -6.32
N VAL A 34 5.86 3.62 -7.15
CA VAL A 34 4.70 2.84 -7.63
C VAL A 34 5.16 1.64 -8.48
N VAL A 35 6.15 1.84 -9.34
CA VAL A 35 6.70 0.76 -10.15
C VAL A 35 7.36 -0.31 -9.26
N ASP A 36 8.07 0.10 -8.23
CA ASP A 36 8.72 -0.85 -7.31
C ASP A 36 7.70 -1.66 -6.49
N GLU A 37 6.61 -1.04 -6.06
CA GLU A 37 5.52 -1.76 -5.40
C GLU A 37 4.78 -2.72 -6.33
N LEU A 38 4.58 -2.33 -7.60
CA LEU A 38 3.95 -3.22 -8.58
C LEU A 38 4.82 -4.44 -8.89
N LYS A 39 6.15 -4.28 -8.93
CA LYS A 39 7.08 -5.43 -9.04
C LYS A 39 6.91 -6.37 -7.86
N GLN A 40 6.90 -5.83 -6.64
CA GLN A 40 6.69 -6.62 -5.43
C GLN A 40 5.33 -7.34 -5.47
N ALA A 41 4.27 -6.64 -5.85
CA ALA A 41 2.93 -7.22 -5.95
C ALA A 41 2.84 -8.34 -7.01
N GLN A 42 3.63 -8.23 -8.08
CA GLN A 42 3.70 -9.26 -9.12
C GLN A 42 4.48 -10.49 -8.64
N HIS A 43 5.59 -10.28 -7.92
CA HIS A 43 6.33 -11.34 -7.24
C HIS A 43 5.47 -12.09 -6.21
N ASP A 44 4.68 -11.36 -5.44
CA ASP A 44 3.73 -11.90 -4.45
C ASP A 44 2.53 -12.62 -5.11
N GLY A 45 2.36 -12.50 -6.43
CA GLY A 45 1.26 -13.11 -7.18
C GLY A 45 -0.10 -12.43 -7.01
N VAL A 46 -0.18 -11.32 -6.28
CA VAL A 46 -1.45 -10.64 -5.96
C VAL A 46 -2.03 -9.85 -7.13
N VAL A 47 -1.21 -9.55 -8.15
CA VAL A 47 -1.66 -8.88 -9.38
C VAL A 47 -2.35 -9.91 -10.28
N PRO A 48 -3.68 -9.81 -10.52
CA PRO A 48 -4.38 -10.72 -11.41
C PRO A 48 -3.96 -10.48 -12.87
N ALA A 49 -3.76 -11.54 -13.63
CA ALA A 49 -3.44 -11.44 -15.05
C ALA A 49 -4.61 -10.89 -15.90
N SER A 50 -5.85 -11.02 -15.42
CA SER A 50 -7.07 -10.55 -16.11
C SER A 50 -7.93 -9.68 -15.21
N LYS A 51 -8.60 -8.70 -15.81
CA LYS A 51 -9.59 -7.82 -15.15
C LYS A 51 -10.81 -8.58 -14.63
N THR A 52 -11.10 -9.78 -15.15
CA THR A 52 -12.22 -10.62 -14.72
C THR A 52 -11.92 -11.43 -13.45
N GLN A 53 -10.67 -11.43 -13.00
CA GLN A 53 -10.19 -12.25 -11.88
C GLN A 53 -10.08 -11.43 -10.60
N TYR A 54 -10.97 -10.46 -10.43
CA TYR A 54 -11.02 -9.60 -9.25
C TYR A 54 -12.29 -9.88 -8.41
N PRO A 55 -12.18 -9.99 -7.08
CA PRO A 55 -10.95 -9.96 -6.28
C PRO A 55 -10.12 -11.24 -6.45
N ALA A 56 -8.79 -11.14 -6.30
CA ALA A 56 -7.88 -12.29 -6.42
C ALA A 56 -8.19 -13.33 -5.34
N THR A 57 -8.47 -14.56 -5.75
CA THR A 57 -8.61 -15.69 -4.83
C THR A 57 -7.24 -16.27 -4.49
N THR A 58 -7.12 -16.99 -3.37
CA THR A 58 -5.87 -17.64 -2.96
C THR A 58 -5.30 -18.55 -4.04
N GLY A 59 -6.14 -19.31 -4.74
CA GLY A 59 -5.71 -20.17 -5.85
C GLY A 59 -5.13 -19.39 -7.03
N ILE A 60 -5.67 -18.21 -7.33
CA ILE A 60 -5.12 -17.33 -8.37
C ILE A 60 -3.77 -16.75 -7.93
N VAL A 61 -3.63 -16.35 -6.67
CA VAL A 61 -2.36 -15.84 -6.12
C VAL A 61 -1.27 -16.90 -6.19
N THR A 62 -1.55 -18.13 -5.74
CA THR A 62 -0.58 -19.25 -5.81
C THR A 62 -0.16 -19.53 -7.25
N ARG A 63 -1.12 -19.65 -8.17
CA ARG A 63 -0.84 -19.87 -9.59
C ARG A 63 0.01 -18.75 -10.20
N ASN A 64 -0.30 -17.49 -9.88
CA ASN A 64 0.45 -16.35 -10.41
C ASN A 64 1.89 -16.34 -9.88
N LYS A 65 2.09 -16.68 -8.61
CA LYS A 65 3.42 -16.80 -8.00
C LYS A 65 4.25 -17.91 -8.66
N GLU A 66 3.64 -19.06 -8.93
CA GLU A 66 4.29 -20.15 -9.67
C GLU A 66 4.68 -19.72 -11.09
N LEU A 67 3.76 -19.06 -11.82
CA LEU A 67 4.03 -18.56 -13.16
C LEU A 67 5.12 -17.46 -13.18
N HIS A 68 5.13 -16.57 -12.20
CA HIS A 68 6.19 -15.57 -12.02
C HIS A 68 7.54 -16.25 -11.79
N GLY A 69 7.58 -17.24 -10.89
CA GLY A 69 8.77 -18.06 -10.62
C GLY A 69 9.34 -18.73 -11.88
N ILE A 70 8.48 -19.39 -12.66
CA ILE A 70 8.87 -20.08 -13.90
C ILE A 70 9.37 -19.10 -14.96
N SER A 71 8.73 -17.93 -15.10
CA SER A 71 9.04 -16.98 -16.18
C SER A 71 10.25 -16.09 -15.89
N VAL A 72 10.45 -15.68 -14.64
CA VAL A 72 11.49 -14.73 -14.23
C VAL A 72 12.73 -15.45 -13.68
N HIS A 73 12.55 -16.60 -13.03
CA HIS A 73 13.60 -17.31 -12.29
C HIS A 73 13.74 -18.78 -12.74
N ALA A 74 13.59 -19.06 -14.05
CA ALA A 74 13.70 -20.41 -14.58
C ALA A 74 15.01 -21.10 -14.12
N GLY A 75 14.89 -22.04 -13.16
CA GLY A 75 16.02 -22.76 -12.57
C GLY A 75 16.15 -22.66 -11.04
N ASP A 76 15.49 -21.69 -10.40
CA ASP A 76 15.57 -21.48 -8.94
C ASP A 76 14.33 -21.99 -8.19
N ALA A 77 14.56 -22.77 -7.12
CA ALA A 77 13.50 -23.46 -6.38
C ALA A 77 12.63 -22.54 -5.50
N SER A 78 13.14 -21.34 -5.15
CA SER A 78 12.48 -20.38 -4.26
C SER A 78 13.01 -18.96 -4.51
N PRO A 79 12.62 -18.28 -5.59
CA PRO A 79 13.13 -16.95 -5.86
C PRO A 79 12.59 -15.95 -4.83
N GLN A 80 13.50 -15.32 -4.07
CA GLN A 80 13.17 -14.11 -3.33
C GLN A 80 12.96 -12.96 -4.32
N ALA A 81 12.29 -11.88 -3.89
CA ALA A 81 12.24 -10.66 -4.68
C ALA A 81 13.69 -10.17 -4.86
N ASP A 82 14.27 -10.40 -6.03
CA ASP A 82 15.71 -10.28 -6.24
C ASP A 82 16.04 -9.31 -7.39
N ARG A 83 17.30 -9.29 -7.82
CA ARG A 83 17.75 -8.36 -8.86
C ARG A 83 17.01 -8.54 -10.18
N HIS A 84 16.43 -9.71 -10.45
CA HIS A 84 15.71 -10.01 -11.68
C HIS A 84 14.34 -9.32 -11.75
N ASP A 85 13.74 -9.01 -10.60
CA ASP A 85 12.52 -8.20 -10.53
C ASP A 85 12.82 -6.71 -10.78
N ASN A 86 14.08 -6.28 -10.59
CA ASN A 86 14.47 -4.89 -10.76
C ASN A 86 15.04 -4.58 -12.17
N LEU A 87 14.13 -4.23 -13.10
CA LEU A 87 14.49 -3.75 -14.45
C LEU A 87 15.35 -2.48 -14.48
N ALA A 88 15.46 -1.71 -13.40
CA ALA A 88 16.31 -0.52 -13.35
C ALA A 88 17.81 -0.85 -13.25
N GLY A 89 18.16 -2.11 -12.99
CA GLY A 89 19.55 -2.58 -12.90
C GLY A 89 20.06 -3.33 -14.14
N ARG A 90 19.33 -3.32 -15.26
CA ARG A 90 19.73 -3.95 -16.54
C ARG A 90 20.24 -2.92 -17.53
#